data_AF-A0A1J5BZ12-F1
#
_entry.id   AF-A0A1J5BZ12-F1
#
_cell.length_a   1.000
_cell.length_b   1.000
_cell.length_c   1.000
_cell.angle_alpha   90.00
_cell.angle_beta   90.00
_cell.angle_gamma   90.00
#
_symmetry.space_group_name_H-M   'P 1'
#
loop_
_entity.id
_entity.type
_entity.pdbx_description
1 polymer ?
#
loop_
_entity_poly.entity_id
_entity_poly.type
_entity_poly.pdbx_seq_one_letter_code
_entity_poly.pdbx_strand_id
1 'polypeptide(L)'
;MSYFRKFGKTGSRYDVNNLIKKLERILKKKKEWNICIIGAGSLGEALARYPGFKESGYDISALFDNNSSKIGKMIESVKIFDIKNFKEITKNKKIEIAILAVPRSSHEDVEETLKSSKIKGALNFIPYTLRLKTRRKIPIVNIDLAQKLYILSYLIKNKWEE
;
A
#
# COMPACT_ATOMS: atom_id res chain seq x y z
N MET A 1 -7.38 -8.29 29.89
CA MET A 1 -6.12 -8.96 30.31
C MET A 1 -6.44 -10.35 30.85
N SER A 2 -6.67 -11.36 30.00
CA SER A 2 -6.87 -12.75 30.47
C SER A 2 -6.61 -13.74 29.34
N TYR A 3 -5.34 -13.94 28.96
CA TYR A 3 -4.96 -15.02 28.03
C TYR A 3 -3.51 -15.50 28.23
N PHE A 4 -3.02 -15.49 29.48
CA PHE A 4 -1.65 -15.93 29.80
C PHE A 4 -1.58 -16.72 31.12
N ARG A 5 -2.42 -17.75 31.28
CA ARG A 5 -2.32 -18.64 32.45
C ARG A 5 -2.41 -20.10 32.05
N LYS A 6 -1.41 -20.59 31.31
CA LYS A 6 -1.11 -22.04 31.21
C LYS A 6 0.28 -22.32 30.62
N PHE A 7 1.34 -21.83 31.26
CA PHE A 7 2.68 -22.42 31.13
C PHE A 7 3.40 -22.38 32.49
N GLY A 8 2.91 -23.21 33.41
CA GLY A 8 3.67 -23.61 34.58
C GLY A 8 4.20 -25.03 34.35
N LYS A 9 5.49 -25.15 34.06
CA LYS A 9 6.29 -26.31 34.49
C LYS A 9 7.59 -25.76 35.07
N THR A 10 7.65 -25.79 36.38
CA THR A 10 8.81 -25.50 37.21
C THR A 10 9.99 -26.36 36.73
N GLY A 11 11.13 -25.74 36.39
CA GLY A 11 12.39 -26.45 36.21
C GLY A 11 12.96 -26.60 34.78
N SER A 12 12.36 -26.02 33.73
CA SER A 12 12.98 -26.07 32.40
C SER A 12 13.66 -24.75 32.06
N ARG A 13 14.97 -24.79 31.78
CA ARG A 13 15.67 -23.72 31.05
C ARG A 13 14.80 -23.38 29.85
N TYR A 14 14.23 -22.18 29.82
CA TYR A 14 13.67 -21.68 28.58
C TYR A 14 14.85 -21.62 27.61
N ASP A 15 14.79 -22.36 26.53
CA ASP A 15 15.70 -22.14 25.42
C ASP A 15 15.33 -20.76 24.87
N VAL A 16 16.00 -19.74 25.42
CA VAL A 16 15.80 -18.32 25.11
C VAL A 16 15.91 -18.13 23.60
N ASN A 17 16.78 -18.90 22.93
CA ASN A 17 16.92 -18.86 21.47
C ASN A 17 15.67 -19.41 20.76
N ASN A 18 15.02 -20.44 21.30
CA ASN A 18 13.78 -20.98 20.74
C ASN A 18 12.57 -20.06 20.98
N LEU A 19 12.54 -19.36 22.12
CA LEU A 19 11.51 -18.34 22.40
C LEU A 19 11.70 -17.09 21.53
N ILE A 20 12.94 -16.62 21.39
CA ILE A 20 13.30 -15.55 20.45
C ILE A 20 12.94 -15.96 19.03
N LYS A 21 13.31 -17.17 18.56
CA LYS A 21 12.92 -17.67 17.23
C LYS A 21 11.41 -17.76 17.05
N LYS A 22 10.65 -18.15 18.08
CA LYS A 22 9.17 -18.16 18.02
C LYS A 22 8.59 -16.75 17.95
N LEU A 23 9.07 -15.83 18.76
CA LEU A 23 8.67 -14.42 18.74
C LEU A 23 9.05 -13.78 17.42
N GLU A 24 10.28 -13.97 16.96
CA GLU A 24 10.73 -13.59 15.63
C GLU A 24 9.86 -14.20 14.55
N ARG A 25 9.46 -15.47 14.61
CA ARG A 25 8.59 -16.07 13.59
C ARG A 25 7.16 -15.52 13.62
N ILE A 26 6.63 -15.19 14.81
CA ILE A 26 5.32 -14.56 14.99
C ILE A 26 5.36 -13.09 14.50
N LEU A 27 6.46 -12.38 14.76
CA LEU A 27 6.67 -10.98 14.38
C LEU A 27 7.18 -10.81 12.93
N LYS A 28 7.96 -11.76 12.40
CA LYS A 28 8.49 -11.82 11.02
C LYS A 28 7.50 -12.38 10.03
N LYS A 29 6.32 -12.84 10.44
CA LYS A 29 5.20 -13.02 9.51
C LYS A 29 4.60 -11.65 9.16
N LYS A 30 5.46 -10.71 8.71
CA LYS A 30 5.00 -9.56 7.93
C LYS A 30 4.31 -10.18 6.73
N LYS A 31 2.99 -10.08 6.70
CA LYS A 31 2.24 -10.45 5.51
C LYS A 31 2.78 -9.53 4.41
N GLU A 32 3.51 -10.10 3.46
CA GLU A 32 3.95 -9.36 2.28
C GLU A 32 2.71 -9.10 1.42
N TRP A 33 2.48 -7.84 1.11
CA TRP A 33 1.36 -7.42 0.27
C TRP A 33 1.91 -7.03 -1.09
N ASN A 34 1.44 -7.72 -2.13
CA ASN A 34 1.71 -7.30 -3.50
C ASN A 34 0.80 -6.11 -3.81
N ILE A 35 1.43 -5.00 -4.18
CA ILE A 35 0.77 -3.74 -4.49
C ILE A 35 1.08 -3.30 -5.92
N CYS A 36 0.21 -2.48 -6.49
CA CYS A 36 0.49 -1.79 -7.75
C CYS A 36 0.32 -0.29 -7.61
N ILE A 37 0.88 0.46 -8.56
CA ILE A 37 0.65 1.89 -8.72
C ILE A 37 -0.09 2.12 -10.03
N ILE A 38 -1.18 2.86 -9.99
CA ILE A 38 -1.91 3.35 -11.16
C ILE A 38 -1.50 4.82 -11.38
N GLY A 39 -0.93 5.09 -12.54
CA GLY A 39 -0.28 6.34 -12.89
C GLY A 39 1.24 6.24 -12.71
N ALA A 40 1.99 6.23 -13.81
CA ALA A 40 3.45 6.29 -13.83
C ALA A 40 3.94 7.71 -14.15
N GLY A 41 3.24 8.74 -13.65
CA GLY A 41 3.70 10.13 -13.65
C GLY A 41 4.70 10.39 -12.52
N SER A 42 5.19 11.64 -12.38
CA SER A 42 6.26 11.97 -11.42
C SER A 42 6.03 11.44 -10.01
N LEU A 43 4.82 11.56 -9.47
CA LEU A 43 4.47 11.02 -8.15
C LEU A 43 4.49 9.48 -8.13
N GLY A 44 3.90 8.83 -9.13
CA GLY A 44 3.88 7.37 -9.21
C GLY A 44 5.27 6.77 -9.35
N GLU A 45 6.15 7.40 -10.14
CA GLU A 45 7.54 6.98 -10.24
C GLU A 45 8.32 7.21 -8.93
N ALA A 46 8.08 8.32 -8.24
CA ALA A 46 8.70 8.59 -6.94
C ALA A 46 8.26 7.55 -5.88
N LEU A 47 6.98 7.20 -5.86
CA LEU A 47 6.45 6.16 -4.97
C LEU A 47 7.03 4.78 -5.30
N ALA A 48 7.24 4.47 -6.59
CA ALA A 48 7.89 3.22 -7.01
C ALA A 48 9.33 3.09 -6.52
N ARG A 49 10.04 4.22 -6.37
CA ARG A 49 11.43 4.27 -5.88
C ARG A 49 11.54 4.32 -4.35
N TYR A 50 10.42 4.42 -3.62
CA TYR A 50 10.46 4.58 -2.16
C TYR A 50 10.77 3.26 -1.45
N PRO A 51 11.96 3.09 -0.82
CA PRO A 51 12.37 1.83 -0.20
C PRO A 51 11.50 1.45 1.01
N GLY A 52 10.91 2.45 1.68
CA GLY A 52 10.09 2.24 2.88
C GLY A 52 8.86 1.36 2.66
N PHE A 53 8.36 1.23 1.42
CA PHE A 53 7.31 0.25 1.11
C PHE A 53 7.80 -1.17 1.29
N LYS A 54 8.95 -1.50 0.69
CA LYS A 54 9.56 -2.83 0.77
C LYS A 54 9.97 -3.16 2.21
N GLU A 55 10.56 -2.21 2.92
CA GLU A 55 10.91 -2.35 4.35
C GLU A 55 9.68 -2.61 5.23
N SER A 56 8.53 -2.08 4.83
CA SER A 56 7.24 -2.26 5.52
C SER A 56 6.48 -3.53 5.09
N GLY A 57 7.02 -4.34 4.17
CA GLY A 57 6.39 -5.57 3.68
C GLY A 57 5.39 -5.33 2.53
N TYR A 58 5.53 -4.26 1.77
CA TYR A 58 4.75 -4.00 0.56
C TYR A 58 5.64 -4.11 -0.67
N ASP A 59 5.38 -5.11 -1.51
CA ASP A 59 6.10 -5.33 -2.76
C ASP A 59 5.38 -4.65 -3.92
N ILE A 60 6.03 -3.70 -4.59
CA ILE A 60 5.46 -3.02 -5.75
C ILE A 60 5.67 -3.90 -6.97
N SER A 61 4.68 -4.73 -7.29
CA SER A 61 4.84 -5.78 -8.30
C SER A 61 4.53 -5.30 -9.74
N ALA A 62 3.87 -4.14 -9.90
CA ALA A 62 3.52 -3.57 -11.20
C ALA A 62 3.20 -2.05 -11.12
N LEU A 63 3.53 -1.33 -12.17
CA LEU A 63 2.98 0.00 -12.47
C LEU A 63 1.99 -0.10 -13.63
N PHE A 64 1.02 0.80 -13.69
CA PHE A 64 0.08 0.92 -14.80
C PHE A 64 -0.01 2.36 -15.30
N ASP A 65 -0.05 2.53 -16.61
CA ASP A 65 -0.25 3.83 -17.27
C ASP A 65 -0.99 3.62 -18.59
N ASN A 66 -1.56 4.68 -19.16
CA ASN A 66 -2.20 4.66 -20.48
C ASN A 66 -1.30 5.27 -21.58
N ASN A 67 -0.18 5.88 -21.19
CA ASN A 67 0.78 6.46 -22.12
C ASN A 67 1.63 5.37 -22.79
N SER A 68 1.42 5.18 -24.09
CA SER A 68 2.14 4.19 -24.92
C SER A 68 3.66 4.35 -24.88
N SER A 69 4.17 5.56 -24.68
CA SER A 69 5.62 5.81 -24.57
C SER A 69 6.23 5.31 -23.25
N LYS A 70 5.41 5.03 -22.23
CA LYS A 70 5.83 4.51 -20.93
C LYS A 70 5.62 3.02 -20.79
N ILE A 71 4.57 2.49 -21.40
CA ILE A 71 4.22 1.07 -21.33
C ILE A 71 5.42 0.22 -21.81
N GLY A 72 5.75 -0.81 -21.05
CA GLY A 72 6.87 -1.70 -21.30
C GLY A 72 8.19 -1.28 -20.65
N LYS A 73 8.36 0.00 -20.29
CA LYS A 73 9.53 0.47 -19.55
C LYS A 73 9.54 -0.07 -18.11
N MET A 74 10.71 0.01 -17.49
CA MET A 74 10.91 -0.36 -16.10
C MET A 74 11.27 0.87 -15.27
N ILE A 75 10.74 0.91 -14.05
CA ILE A 75 11.21 1.80 -12.99
C ILE A 75 11.83 0.91 -11.94
N GLU A 76 13.14 1.04 -11.74
CA GLU A 76 13.92 0.06 -10.99
C GLU A 76 13.70 -1.36 -11.56
N SER A 77 13.21 -2.29 -10.74
CA SER A 77 12.86 -3.65 -11.13
C SER A 77 11.38 -3.85 -11.47
N VAL A 78 10.59 -2.78 -11.59
CA VAL A 78 9.13 -2.85 -11.75
C VAL A 78 8.70 -2.39 -13.14
N LYS A 79 8.01 -3.27 -13.86
CA LYS A 79 7.50 -2.99 -15.22
C LYS A 79 6.24 -2.13 -15.20
N ILE A 80 6.15 -1.20 -16.15
CA ILE A 80 4.94 -0.44 -16.48
C ILE A 80 4.11 -1.25 -17.48
N PHE A 81 2.88 -1.57 -17.11
CA PHE A 81 1.91 -2.27 -17.93
C PHE A 81 0.84 -1.30 -18.46
N ASP A 82 0.20 -1.69 -19.56
CA ASP A 82 -1.00 -1.00 -20.04
C ASP A 82 -2.13 -1.20 -19.03
N ILE A 83 -2.82 -0.12 -18.66
CA ILE A 83 -4.01 -0.15 -17.78
C ILE A 83 -5.12 -1.05 -18.33
N LYS A 84 -5.21 -1.25 -19.65
CA LYS A 84 -6.16 -2.19 -20.27
C LYS A 84 -5.97 -3.63 -19.78
N ASN A 85 -4.75 -4.00 -19.42
CA ASN A 85 -4.41 -5.35 -18.92
C ASN A 85 -4.51 -5.46 -17.40
N PHE A 86 -5.04 -4.43 -16.71
CA PHE A 86 -5.04 -4.34 -15.24
C PHE A 86 -5.62 -5.59 -14.56
N LYS A 87 -6.78 -6.06 -15.01
CA LYS A 87 -7.48 -7.19 -14.39
C LYS A 87 -6.69 -8.50 -14.49
N GLU A 88 -6.03 -8.73 -15.62
CA GLU A 88 -5.22 -9.93 -15.82
C GLU A 88 -3.93 -9.86 -15.00
N ILE A 89 -3.19 -8.75 -15.11
CA ILE A 89 -1.91 -8.58 -14.44
C ILE A 89 -2.07 -8.60 -12.92
N THR A 90 -3.08 -7.92 -12.38
CA THR A 90 -3.35 -7.93 -10.93
C THR A 90 -3.70 -9.32 -10.42
N LYS A 91 -4.45 -10.12 -11.19
CA LYS A 91 -4.74 -11.52 -10.85
C LYS A 91 -3.48 -12.38 -10.87
N ASN A 92 -2.69 -12.32 -11.94
CA ASN A 92 -1.50 -13.15 -12.13
C ASN A 92 -0.42 -12.84 -11.10
N LYS A 93 -0.20 -11.56 -10.79
CA LYS A 93 0.75 -11.11 -9.77
C LYS A 93 0.18 -11.12 -8.34
N LYS A 94 -1.07 -11.58 -8.16
CA LYS A 94 -1.76 -11.62 -6.86
C LYS A 94 -1.77 -10.27 -6.13
N ILE A 95 -1.92 -9.18 -6.88
CA ILE A 95 -1.94 -7.82 -6.35
C ILE A 95 -3.22 -7.62 -5.54
N GLU A 96 -3.08 -7.15 -4.31
CA GLU A 96 -4.19 -6.96 -3.38
C GLU A 96 -4.50 -5.47 -3.13
N ILE A 97 -3.54 -4.56 -3.31
CA ILE A 97 -3.70 -3.13 -2.99
C ILE A 97 -3.25 -2.28 -4.18
N ALA A 98 -3.99 -1.22 -4.49
CA ALA A 98 -3.62 -0.25 -5.51
C ALA A 98 -3.29 1.11 -4.89
N ILE A 99 -2.19 1.73 -5.32
CA ILE A 99 -1.89 3.14 -5.06
C ILE A 99 -2.34 3.94 -6.29
N LEU A 100 -3.06 5.03 -6.07
CA LEU A 100 -3.67 5.83 -7.12
C LEU A 100 -2.95 7.17 -7.20
N ALA A 101 -2.17 7.36 -8.25
CA ALA A 101 -1.32 8.53 -8.47
C ALA A 101 -1.54 9.12 -9.88
N VAL A 102 -2.81 9.21 -10.29
CA VAL A 102 -3.25 9.79 -11.57
C VAL A 102 -3.75 11.23 -11.39
N PRO A 103 -3.81 12.04 -12.46
CA PRO A 103 -4.50 13.32 -12.41
C PRO A 103 -5.99 13.16 -12.07
N ARG A 104 -6.60 14.23 -11.54
CA ARG A 104 -8.02 14.25 -11.16
C ARG A 104 -8.97 13.86 -12.28
N SER A 105 -8.66 14.22 -13.53
CA SER A 105 -9.48 13.90 -14.71
C SER A 105 -9.67 12.41 -14.94
N SER A 106 -8.78 11.56 -14.42
CA SER A 106 -8.85 10.10 -14.59
C SER A 106 -9.59 9.38 -13.46
N HIS A 107 -10.31 10.11 -12.59
CA HIS A 107 -10.96 9.48 -11.43
C HIS A 107 -12.02 8.43 -11.83
N GLU A 108 -12.78 8.66 -12.90
CA GLU A 108 -13.85 7.76 -13.35
C GLU A 108 -13.28 6.43 -13.84
N ASP A 109 -12.25 6.49 -14.68
CA ASP A 109 -11.55 5.31 -15.20
C ASP A 109 -10.95 4.47 -14.06
N VAL A 110 -10.36 5.13 -13.06
CA VAL A 110 -9.80 4.45 -11.89
C VAL A 110 -10.90 3.80 -11.05
N GLU A 111 -12.02 4.47 -10.85
CA GLU A 111 -13.15 3.88 -10.13
C GLU A 111 -13.66 2.61 -10.81
N GLU A 112 -13.83 2.65 -12.13
CA GLU A 112 -14.29 1.49 -12.91
C GLU A 112 -13.27 0.36 -12.90
N THR A 113 -11.98 0.70 -13.00
CA THR A 113 -10.87 -0.25 -12.87
C THR A 113 -10.87 -0.95 -11.52
N LEU A 114 -11.11 -0.22 -10.43
CA LEU A 114 -11.20 -0.80 -9.09
C LEU A 114 -12.45 -1.66 -8.91
N LYS A 115 -13.61 -1.23 -9.43
CA LYS A 115 -14.89 -1.97 -9.36
C LYS A 115 -14.81 -3.31 -10.09
N SER A 116 -14.16 -3.33 -11.26
CA SER A 116 -14.05 -4.51 -12.13
C SER A 116 -12.92 -5.49 -11.74
N SER A 117 -12.10 -5.13 -10.74
CA SER A 117 -10.95 -5.91 -10.28
C SER A 117 -11.15 -6.58 -8.91
N LYS A 118 -10.18 -7.43 -8.54
CA LYS A 118 -10.13 -8.10 -7.23
C LYS A 118 -9.30 -7.35 -6.18
N ILE A 119 -8.94 -6.09 -6.45
CA ILE A 119 -8.19 -5.25 -5.51
C ILE A 119 -8.96 -5.09 -4.20
N LYS A 120 -8.31 -5.40 -3.08
CA LYS A 120 -8.92 -5.43 -1.75
C LYS A 120 -8.94 -4.06 -1.08
N GLY A 121 -8.08 -3.12 -1.48
CA GLY A 121 -8.08 -1.76 -0.97
C GLY A 121 -7.26 -0.82 -1.84
N ALA A 122 -7.43 0.49 -1.64
CA ALA A 122 -6.67 1.49 -2.36
C ALA A 122 -6.14 2.62 -1.48
N LEU A 123 -4.95 3.10 -1.79
CA LEU A 123 -4.35 4.31 -1.24
C LEU A 123 -4.46 5.41 -2.29
N ASN A 124 -5.23 6.45 -2.00
CA ASN A 124 -5.60 7.47 -2.95
C ASN A 124 -4.80 8.76 -2.74
N PHE A 125 -3.94 9.10 -3.71
CA PHE A 125 -3.24 10.39 -3.79
C PHE A 125 -3.90 11.36 -4.78
N ILE A 126 -5.00 10.95 -5.43
CA ILE A 126 -5.76 11.83 -6.30
C ILE A 126 -6.39 12.93 -5.42
N PRO A 127 -6.38 14.21 -5.82
CA PRO A 127 -7.08 15.30 -5.12
C PRO A 127 -8.60 15.22 -5.36
N TYR A 128 -9.17 14.05 -5.11
CA TYR A 128 -10.58 13.70 -5.29
C TYR A 128 -10.94 12.54 -4.37
N THR A 129 -12.07 12.64 -3.66
CA THR A 129 -12.58 11.54 -2.84
C THR A 129 -13.35 10.55 -3.71
N LEU A 130 -12.75 9.38 -3.94
CA LEU A 130 -13.38 8.30 -4.72
C LEU A 130 -14.62 7.73 -4.01
N ARG A 131 -15.68 7.50 -4.78
CA ARG A 131 -16.97 6.97 -4.28
C ARG A 131 -17.34 5.70 -5.04
N LEU A 132 -16.77 4.58 -4.62
CA LEU A 132 -17.02 3.29 -5.25
C LEU A 132 -18.39 2.73 -4.86
N LYS A 133 -19.37 2.86 -5.76
CA LYS A 133 -20.65 2.12 -5.68
C LYS A 133 -20.45 0.70 -6.22
N THR A 134 -20.17 -0.26 -5.34
CA THR A 134 -20.01 -1.68 -5.69
C THR A 134 -20.59 -2.57 -4.60
N ARG A 135 -20.99 -3.80 -4.96
CA ARG A 135 -21.50 -4.81 -4.01
C ARG A 135 -20.46 -5.19 -2.95
N ARG A 136 -19.16 -5.06 -3.27
CA ARG A 136 -18.05 -5.36 -2.35
C ARG A 136 -17.47 -4.07 -1.78
N LYS A 137 -17.33 -3.98 -0.46
CA LYS A 137 -16.64 -2.85 0.17
C LYS A 137 -15.14 -2.89 -0.15
N ILE A 138 -14.64 -1.84 -0.79
CA ILE A 138 -13.21 -1.61 -1.05
C ILE A 138 -12.79 -0.44 -0.16
N PRO A 139 -12.05 -0.65 0.94
CA PRO A 139 -11.50 0.44 1.74
C PRO A 139 -10.59 1.33 0.89
N ILE A 140 -10.80 2.64 1.00
CA ILE A 140 -9.98 3.68 0.35
C ILE A 140 -9.44 4.57 1.45
N VAL A 141 -8.11 4.74 1.48
CA VAL A 141 -7.44 5.68 2.36
C VAL A 141 -6.96 6.86 1.52
N ASN A 142 -7.46 8.06 1.80
CA ASN A 142 -7.03 9.27 1.11
C ASN A 142 -5.78 9.84 1.79
N ILE A 143 -4.79 10.22 0.99
CA ILE A 143 -3.61 10.94 1.44
C ILE A 143 -3.71 12.39 0.97
N ASP A 144 -3.85 13.28 1.94
CA ASP A 144 -3.78 14.72 1.75
C ASP A 144 -2.54 15.26 2.46
N LEU A 145 -1.49 15.53 1.68
CA LEU A 145 -0.23 16.08 2.20
C LEU A 145 -0.40 17.51 2.72
N ALA A 146 -1.28 18.31 2.10
CA ALA A 146 -1.55 19.67 2.56
C ALA A 146 -2.22 19.64 3.95
N GLN A 147 -3.14 18.70 4.19
CA GLN A 147 -3.72 18.51 5.52
C GLN A 147 -2.65 18.16 6.56
N LYS A 148 -1.66 17.31 6.22
CA LYS A 148 -0.53 17.00 7.11
C LYS A 148 0.32 18.23 7.41
N LEU A 149 0.55 19.09 6.43
CA LEU A 149 1.25 20.35 6.61
C LEU A 149 0.46 21.32 7.50
N TYR A 150 -0.85 21.45 7.33
CA TYR A 150 -1.68 22.28 8.22
C TYR A 150 -1.57 21.84 9.69
N ILE A 151 -1.63 20.53 9.94
CA ILE A 151 -1.44 19.98 11.30
C ILE A 151 -0.04 20.33 11.82
N LEU A 152 0.99 20.16 11.00
CA LEU A 152 2.36 20.49 11.40
C LEU A 152 2.51 21.98 11.71
N SER A 153 1.99 22.86 10.86
CA SER A 153 2.02 24.32 11.06
C SER A 153 1.30 24.74 12.35
N TYR A 154 0.17 24.11 12.65
CA TYR A 154 -0.54 24.33 13.91
C TYR A 154 0.30 23.87 15.11
N LEU A 155 0.92 22.69 15.06
CA LEU A 155 1.79 22.19 16.11
C LEU A 155 3.02 23.09 16.32
N ILE A 156 3.61 23.63 15.25
CA ILE A 156 4.70 24.60 15.35
C ILE A 156 4.23 25.87 16.05
N LYS A 157 3.08 26.42 15.63
CA LYS A 157 2.54 27.65 16.22
C LYS A 157 2.20 27.50 17.70
N ASN A 158 1.70 26.33 18.11
CA ASN A 158 1.21 26.09 19.47
C ASN A 158 2.18 25.33 20.38
N LYS A 159 3.39 24.98 19.91
CA LYS A 159 4.48 24.42 20.73
C LYS A 159 5.66 25.39 20.91
N TRP A 160 5.39 26.69 20.83
CA TRP A 160 6.35 27.77 21.15
C TRP A 160 5.75 28.78 22.14
N GLU A 161 4.77 28.35 22.95
CA GLU A 161 4.27 29.07 24.14
C GLU A 161 4.33 28.18 25.40
N GLU A 162 5.41 27.40 25.55
CA GLU A 162 5.86 26.86 26.84
C GLU A 162 7.20 27.47 27.21
#